data_AF-A0A7S3BYU9-F1
#
_entry.id   AF-A0A7S3BYU9-F1
#
_cell.length_a   1.000
_cell.length_b   1.000
_cell.length_c   1.000
_cell.angle_alpha   90.00
_cell.angle_beta   90.00
_cell.angle_gamma   90.00
#
_symmetry.space_group_name_H-M   'P 1'
#
loop_
_entity.id
_entity.type
_entity.pdbx_description
1 polymer ?
#
loop_
_entity_poly.entity_id
_entity_poly.type
_entity_poly.pdbx_seq_one_letter_code
_entity_poly.pdbx_strand_id
1 'polypeptide(L)'
;AAVRRVLETDERVAAASVNLVTGLAAATLAAAPGSGDTAAVNESLAEIVSAKGFPATPRSQAARRSLAEAAEEAEARRREQVATASRNVSLAFGLSLVCCLGHLGHHLHHLGLHQFAHLPVLTA
;
A
#
# COMPACT_ATOMS: atom_id res chain seq x y z
N ALA A 1 -7.52 4.30 -18.99
CA ALA A 1 -6.82 3.51 -20.04
C ALA A 1 -6.36 4.36 -21.23
N ALA A 2 -7.20 5.25 -21.79
CA ALA A 2 -6.85 6.05 -22.97
C ALA A 2 -5.64 6.99 -22.75
N VAL A 3 -5.64 7.81 -21.69
CA VAL A 3 -4.52 8.73 -21.37
C VAL A 3 -3.19 7.98 -21.22
N ARG A 4 -3.19 6.81 -20.57
CA ARG A 4 -2.01 5.94 -20.45
C ARG A 4 -1.45 5.56 -21.83
N ARG A 5 -2.32 5.10 -22.74
CA ARG A 5 -1.92 4.73 -24.11
C ARG A 5 -1.36 5.91 -24.89
N VAL A 6 -1.96 7.10 -24.73
CA VAL A 6 -1.47 8.33 -25.36
C VAL A 6 -0.06 8.65 -24.88
N LEU A 7 0.20 8.57 -23.57
CA LEU A 7 1.53 8.81 -23.00
C LEU A 7 2.56 7.76 -23.44
N GLU A 8 2.17 6.48 -23.47
CA GLU A 8 3.04 5.37 -23.91
C GLU A 8 3.32 5.37 -25.42
N THR A 9 2.64 6.21 -26.21
CA THR A 9 2.95 6.39 -27.64
C THR A 9 4.18 7.28 -27.84
N ASP A 10 4.56 8.08 -26.84
CA ASP A 10 5.75 8.93 -26.89
C ASP A 10 7.01 8.11 -26.58
N GLU A 11 7.98 8.11 -27.49
CA GLU A 11 9.24 7.35 -27.39
C GLU A 11 10.08 7.73 -26.16
N ARG A 12 9.85 8.93 -25.60
CA ARG A 12 10.52 9.41 -24.38
C ARG A 12 9.97 8.75 -23.12
N VAL A 13 8.81 8.09 -23.18
CA VAL A 13 8.11 7.47 -22.04
C VAL A 13 8.36 5.97 -22.02
N ALA A 14 9.04 5.48 -20.98
CA ALA A 14 9.24 4.06 -20.73
C ALA A 14 7.99 3.38 -20.15
N ALA A 15 7.26 4.08 -19.28
CA ALA A 15 6.03 3.58 -18.66
C ALA A 15 5.13 4.73 -18.24
N ALA A 16 3.81 4.52 -18.24
CA ALA A 16 2.86 5.49 -17.70
C ALA A 16 1.82 4.84 -16.78
N SER A 17 1.45 5.55 -15.72
CA SER A 17 0.38 5.20 -14.81
C SER A 17 -0.61 6.35 -14.68
N VAL A 18 -1.89 6.01 -14.48
CA VAL A 18 -2.97 7.00 -14.34
C VAL A 18 -3.85 6.60 -13.18
N ASN A 19 -3.99 7.49 -12.21
CA ASN A 19 -4.96 7.38 -11.14
C ASN A 19 -6.23 8.13 -11.54
N LEU A 20 -7.29 7.37 -11.81
CA LEU A 20 -8.59 7.90 -12.23
C LEU A 20 -9.37 8.56 -11.08
N VAL A 21 -9.10 8.18 -9.83
CA VAL A 21 -9.77 8.76 -8.66
C VAL A 21 -9.27 10.17 -8.41
N THR A 22 -7.97 10.41 -8.57
CA THR A 22 -7.34 11.73 -8.35
C THR A 22 -7.11 12.52 -9.63
N GLY A 23 -7.38 11.94 -10.80
CA GLY A 23 -7.12 12.58 -12.10
C GLY A 23 -5.64 12.80 -12.40
N LEU A 24 -4.74 12.04 -11.75
CA LEU A 24 -3.30 12.22 -11.89
C LEU A 24 -2.72 11.20 -12.87
N ALA A 25 -1.92 11.68 -13.83
CA ALA A 25 -1.04 10.84 -14.64
C ALA A 25 0.42 11.01 -14.18
N ALA A 26 1.18 9.92 -14.25
CA ALA A 26 2.63 9.89 -14.03
C ALA A 26 3.29 9.08 -15.16
N ALA A 27 4.45 9.54 -15.63
CA ALA A 27 5.23 8.89 -16.67
C ALA A 27 6.69 8.73 -16.22
N THR A 28 7.25 7.55 -16.46
CA THR A 28 8.68 7.24 -16.32
C THR A 28 9.34 7.49 -17.66
N LEU A 29 10.42 8.29 -17.68
CA LEU A 29 11.15 8.59 -18.91
C LEU A 29 12.18 7.50 -19.23
N ALA A 30 12.39 7.22 -20.52
CA ALA A 30 13.30 6.17 -21.00
C ALA A 30 14.79 6.53 -20.91
N ALA A 31 15.14 7.81 -20.84
CA ALA A 31 16.52 8.28 -20.69
C ALA A 31 16.79 8.78 -19.26
N ALA A 32 17.94 8.38 -18.68
CA ALA A 32 18.46 8.98 -17.45
C ALA A 32 18.74 10.47 -17.71
N PRO A 33 18.28 11.40 -16.85
CA PRO A 33 18.40 12.83 -17.10
C PRO A 33 19.85 13.29 -16.93
N GLY A 34 20.66 13.16 -17.98
CA GLY A 34 21.75 14.08 -18.25
C GLY A 34 21.15 15.33 -18.91
N SER A 35 20.96 16.39 -18.13
CA SER A 35 20.73 17.78 -18.59
C SER A 35 19.56 18.07 -19.56
N GLY A 36 18.51 17.24 -19.62
CA GLY A 36 17.27 17.57 -20.32
C GLY A 36 16.29 18.31 -19.40
N ASP A 37 15.72 19.42 -19.87
CA ASP A 37 14.72 20.19 -19.11
C ASP A 37 13.43 19.38 -18.92
N THR A 38 13.33 18.67 -17.79
CA THR A 38 12.16 17.87 -17.41
C THR A 38 10.86 18.69 -17.36
N ALA A 39 10.94 20.02 -17.24
CA ALA A 39 9.77 20.88 -17.33
C ALA A 39 9.22 20.93 -18.77
N ALA A 40 10.10 21.10 -19.76
CA ALA A 40 9.72 21.11 -21.18
C ALA A 40 9.11 19.78 -21.64
N VAL A 41 9.64 18.65 -21.14
CA VAL A 41 9.06 17.32 -21.43
C VAL A 41 7.67 17.18 -20.82
N ASN A 42 7.47 17.65 -19.59
CA ASN A 42 6.16 17.61 -18.94
C ASN A 42 5.12 18.48 -19.66
N GLU A 43 5.50 19.67 -20.12
CA GLU A 43 4.63 20.56 -20.90
C GLU A 43 4.23 19.90 -22.23
N SER A 44 5.22 19.38 -22.97
CA SER A 44 5.00 18.69 -24.23
C SER A 44 4.07 17.47 -24.08
N LEU A 45 4.22 16.68 -23.01
CA LEU A 45 3.32 15.56 -22.75
C LEU A 45 1.90 16.02 -22.39
N ALA A 46 1.75 17.12 -21.65
CA ALA A 46 0.44 17.69 -21.33
C ALA A 46 -0.27 18.20 -22.59
N GLU A 47 0.45 18.81 -23.52
CA GLU A 47 -0.07 19.23 -24.82
C GLU A 47 -0.54 18.03 -25.67
N ILE A 48 0.26 16.95 -25.76
CA ILE A 48 -0.10 15.74 -26.51
C ILE A 48 -1.40 15.13 -25.97
N VAL A 49 -1.52 15.03 -24.64
CA VAL A 49 -2.72 14.50 -23.99
C VAL A 49 -3.93 15.42 -24.23
N SER A 50 -3.74 16.74 -24.15
CA SER A 50 -4.77 17.74 -24.43
C SER A 50 -5.23 17.72 -25.89
N ALA A 51 -4.32 17.54 -26.84
CA ALA A 51 -4.62 17.41 -28.28
C ALA A 51 -5.46 16.17 -28.61
N LYS A 52 -5.47 15.16 -27.73
CA LYS A 52 -6.34 13.97 -27.83
C LYS A 52 -7.68 14.14 -27.11
N GLY A 53 -8.00 15.36 -26.66
CA GLY A 53 -9.27 15.69 -26.01
C GLY A 53 -9.28 15.48 -24.49
N PHE A 54 -8.12 15.24 -23.87
CA PHE A 54 -8.00 15.09 -22.42
C PHE A 54 -7.29 16.33 -21.84
N PRO A 55 -8.01 17.34 -21.33
CA PRO A 55 -7.39 18.55 -20.82
C PRO A 55 -6.40 18.20 -19.70
N ALA A 56 -5.12 18.49 -19.92
CA ALA A 56 -4.03 18.14 -19.03
C ALA A 56 -3.13 19.37 -18.80
N THR A 57 -2.63 19.50 -17.58
CA THR A 57 -1.69 20.56 -17.20
C THR A 57 -0.49 19.95 -16.48
N PRO A 58 0.73 20.45 -16.73
CA PRO A 58 1.90 20.00 -16.01
C PRO A 58 1.83 20.42 -14.55
N ARG A 59 2.33 19.55 -13.66
CA ARG A 59 2.21 19.77 -12.23
C ARG A 59 3.29 20.73 -11.73
N SER A 60 2.86 21.80 -11.07
CA SER A 60 3.76 22.75 -10.43
C SER A 60 4.62 22.08 -9.36
N GLN A 61 5.81 22.63 -9.12
CA GLN A 61 6.74 22.11 -8.11
C GLN A 61 6.14 22.21 -6.69
N ALA A 62 5.35 23.25 -6.42
CA ALA A 62 4.62 23.42 -5.15
C ALA A 62 3.57 22.32 -4.93
N ALA A 63 2.77 22.01 -5.96
CA ALA A 63 1.79 20.93 -5.88
C ALA A 63 2.44 19.55 -5.69
N ARG A 64 3.65 19.34 -6.25
CA ARG A 64 4.43 18.11 -6.00
C ARG A 64 4.86 17.96 -4.55
N ARG A 65 5.32 19.04 -3.90
CA ARG A 65 5.70 19.02 -2.48
C ARG A 65 4.51 18.72 -1.57
N SER A 66 3.39 19.40 -1.80
CA SER A 66 2.16 19.18 -1.02
C SER A 66 1.66 17.73 -1.08
N LEU A 67 1.74 17.08 -2.24
CA LEU A 67 1.37 15.67 -2.37
C LEU A 67 2.34 14.72 -1.66
N ALA A 68 3.64 15.05 -1.65
CA ALA A 68 4.63 14.26 -0.92
C ALA A 68 4.38 14.32 0.59
N GLU A 69 4.11 15.52 1.12
CA GLU A 69 3.74 15.73 2.52
C GLU A 69 2.44 14.99 2.88
N ALA A 70 1.40 15.08 2.03
CA ALA A 70 0.15 14.36 2.24
C ALA A 70 0.33 12.82 2.19
N ALA A 71 1.22 12.32 1.32
CA ALA A 71 1.55 10.90 1.25
C ALA A 71 2.29 10.42 2.50
N GLU A 72 3.23 11.23 3.00
CA GLU A 72 3.95 10.93 4.25
C GLU A 72 3.00 10.90 5.45
N GLU A 73 2.07 11.85 5.54
CA GLU A 73 1.05 11.86 6.60
C GLU A 73 0.11 10.64 6.50
N ALA A 74 -0.32 10.28 5.28
CA ALA A 74 -1.16 9.10 5.06
C ALA A 74 -0.42 7.81 5.42
N GLU A 75 0.87 7.69 5.11
CA GLU A 75 1.70 6.56 5.54
C GLU A 75 1.85 6.51 7.05
N ALA A 76 2.09 7.65 7.70
CA ALA A 76 2.20 7.73 9.16
C ALA A 76 0.92 7.23 9.84
N ARG A 77 -0.25 7.73 9.41
CA ARG A 77 -1.57 7.26 9.88
C ARG A 77 -1.78 5.77 9.63
N ARG A 78 -1.39 5.27 8.45
CA ARG A 78 -1.50 3.84 8.12
C ARG A 78 -0.63 2.98 9.04
N ARG A 79 0.61 3.41 9.33
CA ARG A 79 1.52 2.68 10.23
C ARG A 79 0.95 2.59 11.65
N GLU A 80 0.37 3.67 12.15
CA GLU A 80 -0.28 3.70 13.46
C GLU A 80 -1.50 2.76 13.54
N GLN A 81 -2.34 2.77 12.50
CA GLN A 81 -3.49 1.86 12.42
C GLN A 81 -3.05 0.40 12.37
N VAL A 82 -2.01 0.09 11.57
CA VAL A 82 -1.46 -1.27 11.47
C VAL A 82 -0.89 -1.72 12.81
N ALA A 83 -0.15 -0.86 13.52
CA ALA A 83 0.42 -1.19 14.83
C ALA A 83 -0.67 -1.50 15.87
N THR A 84 -1.74 -0.70 15.88
CA THR A 84 -2.88 -0.93 16.78
C THR A 84 -3.60 -2.23 16.43
N ALA A 85 -3.87 -2.47 15.14
CA ALA A 85 -4.51 -3.68 14.68
C ALA A 85 -3.68 -4.93 14.99
N SER A 86 -2.36 -4.89 14.77
CA SER A 86 -1.48 -6.03 15.04
C SER A 86 -1.45 -6.38 16.52
N ARG A 87 -1.48 -5.38 17.41
CA ARG A 87 -1.58 -5.62 18.86
C ARG A 87 -2.89 -6.32 19.22
N ASN A 88 -4.00 -5.83 18.69
CA ASN A 88 -5.31 -6.41 18.97
C ASN A 88 -5.44 -7.85 18.47
N VAL A 89 -4.94 -8.13 17.25
CA VAL A 89 -4.91 -9.50 16.69
C VAL A 89 -4.05 -10.42 17.55
N SER A 90 -2.89 -9.95 18.00
CA SER A 90 -2.00 -10.75 18.85
C SER A 90 -2.65 -11.10 20.19
N LEU A 91 -3.34 -10.15 20.82
CA LEU A 91 -4.08 -10.38 22.07
C LEU A 91 -5.26 -11.33 21.87
N ALA A 92 -6.04 -11.13 20.80
CA ALA A 92 -7.17 -12.00 20.47
C ALA A 92 -6.70 -13.44 20.22
N PHE A 93 -5.63 -13.61 19.42
CA PHE A 93 -5.04 -14.92 19.15
C PHE A 93 -4.54 -15.60 20.44
N GLY A 94 -3.87 -14.85 21.32
CA GLY A 94 -3.44 -15.36 22.62
C GLY A 94 -4.61 -15.87 23.48
N LEU A 95 -5.69 -15.09 23.57
CA LEU A 95 -6.89 -15.48 24.31
C LEU A 95 -7.57 -16.71 23.69
N SER A 96 -7.67 -16.76 22.36
CA SER A 96 -8.19 -17.93 21.64
C SER A 96 -7.38 -19.18 21.94
N LEU A 97 -6.05 -19.07 21.99
CA LEU A 97 -5.18 -20.20 22.29
C LEU A 97 -5.38 -20.72 23.73
N VAL A 98 -5.56 -19.82 24.70
CA VAL A 98 -5.93 -20.21 26.08
C VAL A 98 -7.26 -20.96 26.10
N CYS A 99 -8.30 -20.48 25.40
CA CYS A 99 -9.57 -21.19 25.31
C CYS A 99 -9.41 -22.58 24.67
N CYS A 100 -8.67 -22.67 23.55
CA CYS A 100 -8.41 -23.93 22.88
C CYS A 100 -7.68 -24.93 23.78
N LEU A 101 -6.67 -24.49 24.53
CA LEU A 101 -5.96 -25.35 25.48
C LEU A 101 -6.90 -25.85 26.59
N GLY A 102 -7.77 -25.00 27.11
CA GLY A 102 -8.77 -25.39 28.11
C GLY A 102 -9.75 -26.45 27.59
N HIS A 103 -10.30 -26.24 26.38
CA HIS A 103 -11.16 -27.23 25.74
C HIS A 103 -10.43 -28.54 25.44
N LEU A 104 -9.18 -28.47 24.96
CA LEU A 104 -8.35 -29.64 24.70
C LEU A 104 -8.09 -30.43 25.98
N GLY A 105 -7.81 -29.77 27.10
CA GLY A 105 -7.66 -30.40 28.41
C GLY A 105 -8.91 -31.18 28.81
N HIS A 106 -10.11 -30.60 28.65
CA HIS A 106 -11.37 -31.32 28.91
C HIS A 106 -11.57 -32.54 28.00
N HIS A 107 -11.22 -32.42 26.72
CA HIS A 107 -11.29 -33.57 25.80
C HIS A 107 -10.31 -34.69 26.19
N LEU A 108 -9.09 -34.34 26.60
CA LEU A 108 -8.09 -35.30 27.09
C LEU A 108 -8.55 -36.01 28.36
N HIS A 109 -9.20 -35.29 29.28
CA HIS A 109 -9.86 -35.88 30.46
C HIS A 109 -10.91 -36.91 30.08
N HIS A 110 -11.80 -36.56 29.16
CA HIS A 110 -12.86 -37.46 28.71
C HIS A 110 -12.32 -38.74 28.04
N LEU A 111 -11.11 -38.68 27.48
CA LEU A 111 -10.41 -39.82 26.86
C LEU A 111 -9.56 -40.62 27.87
N GLY A 112 -9.55 -40.26 29.16
CA GLY A 112 -8.77 -40.93 30.20
C GLY A 112 -7.27 -40.59 30.19
N LEU A 113 -6.85 -39.59 29.40
CA LEU A 113 -5.46 -39.16 29.26
C LEU A 113 -5.09 -38.08 30.29
N HIS A 114 -5.35 -38.35 31.58
CA HIS A 114 -5.21 -37.36 32.66
C HIS A 114 -3.79 -36.77 32.79
N GLN A 115 -2.76 -37.56 32.47
CA GLN A 115 -1.35 -37.14 32.50
C GLN A 115 -1.01 -36.01 31.51
N PHE A 116 -1.83 -35.81 30.47
CA PHE A 116 -1.65 -34.75 29.47
C PHE A 116 -2.68 -33.63 29.59
N ALA A 117 -3.72 -33.83 30.41
CA ALA A 117 -4.81 -32.87 30.53
C ALA A 117 -4.48 -31.69 31.47
N HIS A 118 -3.36 -31.78 32.21
CA HIS A 118 -2.92 -30.77 33.15
C HIS A 118 -1.42 -30.51 33.02
N LEU A 119 -1.00 -29.28 33.35
CA LEU A 119 0.42 -29.00 33.53
C LEU A 119 0.95 -29.72 34.79
N PRO A 120 2.25 -30.10 34.82
CA PRO A 120 2.85 -30.83 35.94
C PRO A 120 2.72 -30.13 37.30
N VAL A 121 2.50 -28.82 37.32
CA VAL A 121 2.26 -28.04 38.55
C VAL A 121 0.91 -28.34 39.21
N LEU A 122 -0.06 -28.89 38.46
CA LEU A 122 -1.39 -29.27 38.94
C LEU A 122 -1.49 -30.78 39.24
N THR A 123 -0.41 -31.53 39.04
CA THR A 123 -0.33 -32.98 39.30
C THR A 123 0.43 -33.32 40.58
N ALA A 124 0.82 -32.32 41.37
CA ALA A 124 1.52 -32.46 42.65
C ALA A 124 0.54 -32.44 43.84
#